data_AF-A0A4Y2IGH0-F1
#
_entry.id   AF-A0A4Y2IGH0-F1
#
_cell.length_a   1.000
_cell.length_b   1.000
_cell.length_c   1.000
_cell.angle_alpha   90.00
_cell.angle_beta   90.00
_cell.angle_gamma   90.00
#
_symmetry.space_group_name_H-M   'P 1'
#
loop_
_entity.id
_entity.type
_entity.pdbx_description
1 polymer ?
#
loop_
_entity_poly.entity_id
_entity_poly.type
_entity_poly.pdbx_seq_one_letter_code
_entity_poly.pdbx_strand_id
1 'polypeptide(L)'
;MQLERHSYEVLENVGTLKVGVVRLDGRDGEIRVKYRTVGSTAVVNQDFVYVEGELVFAEGESRKDITIQIIDDDVREPTKSFEVQLVDPRAGPGVINFKELGPIRKAVVTIKDNDSKNIF
;
A
#
# COMPACT_ATOMS: atom_id res chain seq x y z
N MET A 1 -6.98 12.23 -2.24
CA MET A 1 -5.69 11.48 -2.14
C MET A 1 -5.75 10.21 -2.98
N GLN A 2 -4.64 9.72 -3.50
CA GLN A 2 -4.59 8.45 -4.23
C GLN A 2 -3.25 7.74 -4.07
N LEU A 3 -3.19 6.46 -4.42
CA LEU A 3 -1.94 5.72 -4.58
C LEU A 3 -1.22 6.19 -5.84
N GLU A 4 0.11 6.12 -5.86
CA GLU A 4 0.93 6.52 -7.02
C GLU A 4 0.79 5.55 -8.22
N ARG A 5 0.42 4.29 -7.96
CA ARG A 5 0.37 3.22 -8.96
C ARG A 5 -0.84 2.32 -8.74
N HIS A 6 -1.35 1.74 -9.83
CA HIS A 6 -2.38 0.71 -9.80
C HIS A 6 -1.84 -0.67 -9.42
N SER A 7 -0.54 -0.89 -9.61
CA SER A 7 0.09 -2.15 -9.26
C SER A 7 1.56 -2.00 -8.91
N TYR A 8 2.05 -2.98 -8.15
CA TYR A 8 3.44 -3.20 -7.81
C TYR A 8 3.77 -4.66 -8.08
N GLU A 9 5.01 -4.91 -8.48
CA GLU A 9 5.56 -6.25 -8.61
C GLU A 9 6.86 -6.28 -7.82
N VAL A 10 7.00 -7.25 -6.93
CA VAL A 10 8.18 -7.42 -6.08
C VAL A 10 8.61 -8.87 -6.09
N LEU A 11 9.88 -9.10 -5.80
CA LEU A 11 10.36 -10.41 -5.39
C LEU A 11 9.98 -10.64 -3.92
N GLU A 12 9.79 -11.90 -3.57
CA GLU A 12 9.46 -12.34 -2.21
C GLU A 12 10.52 -11.91 -1.18
N ASN A 13 11.80 -12.00 -1.55
CA ASN A 13 12.94 -11.55 -0.74
C ASN A 13 13.17 -10.03 -0.70
N VAL A 14 12.25 -9.20 -1.20
CA VAL A 14 12.41 -7.73 -1.15
C VAL A 14 12.45 -7.20 0.28
N GLY A 15 11.89 -7.95 1.24
CA GLY A 15 11.76 -7.62 2.65
C GLY A 15 10.74 -6.51 2.93
N THR A 16 10.82 -5.38 2.23
CA THR A 16 9.90 -4.25 2.45
C THR A 16 9.49 -3.57 1.14
N LEU A 17 8.19 -3.49 0.92
CA LEU A 17 7.57 -2.68 -0.14
C LEU A 17 7.10 -1.33 0.43
N LYS A 18 7.44 -0.25 -0.27
CA LYS A 18 6.88 1.09 -0.02
C LYS A 18 5.85 1.45 -1.09
N VAL A 19 4.62 1.67 -0.66
CA VAL A 19 3.52 2.08 -1.52
C VAL A 19 3.24 3.56 -1.29
N GLY A 20 3.55 4.37 -2.31
CA GLY A 20 3.38 5.82 -2.23
C GLY A 20 1.92 6.26 -2.34
N VAL A 21 1.58 7.26 -1.54
CA VAL A 21 0.28 7.92 -1.49
C VAL A 21 0.50 9.41 -1.73
N VAL A 22 -0.22 9.97 -2.68
CA VAL A 22 -0.13 11.38 -3.08
C VAL A 22 -1.42 12.14 -2.80
N ARG A 23 -1.23 13.37 -2.35
CA ARG A 23 -2.26 14.40 -2.26
C ARG A 23 -2.37 15.08 -3.63
N LEU A 24 -3.52 14.98 -4.28
CA LEU A 24 -3.72 15.46 -5.66
C LEU A 24 -3.96 16.97 -5.74
N ASP A 25 -4.74 17.50 -4.82
CA ASP A 25 -5.13 18.91 -4.80
C ASP A 25 -4.23 19.71 -3.85
N GLY A 26 -4.48 21.01 -3.72
CA GLY A 26 -3.69 21.98 -2.96
C GLY A 26 -3.21 21.48 -1.58
N ARG A 27 -2.13 22.08 -1.07
CA ARG A 27 -1.41 21.61 0.12
C ARG A 27 -1.86 22.29 1.42
N ASP A 28 -2.97 23.01 1.37
CA ASP A 28 -3.47 23.83 2.49
C ASP A 28 -4.16 22.97 3.54
N GLY A 29 -3.83 23.17 4.81
CA GLY A 29 -4.42 22.44 5.92
C GLY A 29 -4.10 20.94 5.93
N GLU A 30 -4.52 20.29 7.01
CA GLU A 30 -4.28 18.88 7.24
C GLU A 30 -5.33 18.00 6.53
N ILE A 31 -4.90 16.91 5.90
CA ILE A 31 -5.81 15.85 5.41
C ILE A 31 -5.32 14.48 5.86
N ARG A 32 -6.25 13.55 6.02
CA ARG A 32 -5.98 12.20 6.53
C ARG A 32 -6.63 11.13 5.68
N VAL A 33 -5.97 10.00 5.50
CA VAL A 33 -6.55 8.84 4.83
C VAL A 33 -6.18 7.57 5.56
N LYS A 34 -7.17 6.72 5.80
CA LYS A 34 -6.92 5.39 6.33
C LYS A 34 -6.53 4.45 5.22
N TYR A 35 -5.77 3.44 5.56
CA TYR A 35 -5.37 2.40 4.63
C TYR A 35 -5.38 1.04 5.30
N ARG A 36 -5.50 0.00 4.47
CA ARG A 36 -5.36 -1.39 4.90
C ARG A 36 -4.89 -2.28 3.76
N THR A 37 -4.23 -3.37 4.10
CA THR A 37 -3.94 -4.48 3.19
C THR A 37 -5.06 -5.51 3.21
N VAL A 38 -5.38 -6.12 2.07
CA VAL A 38 -6.38 -7.20 1.96
C VAL A 38 -5.77 -8.35 1.17
N GLY A 39 -5.71 -9.53 1.78
CA GLY A 39 -5.23 -10.74 1.09
C GLY A 39 -6.10 -11.11 -0.11
N SER A 40 -5.49 -11.69 -1.13
CA SER A 40 -6.18 -12.28 -2.29
C SER A 40 -5.71 -13.74 -2.43
N THR A 41 -4.74 -14.02 -3.29
CA THR A 41 -4.04 -15.31 -3.32
C THR A 41 -2.89 -15.37 -2.33
N ALA A 42 -2.34 -14.20 -1.94
CA ALA A 42 -1.38 -14.10 -0.86
C ALA A 42 -2.07 -14.18 0.51
N VAL A 43 -1.51 -14.98 1.41
CA VAL A 43 -1.96 -15.28 2.77
C VAL A 43 -1.29 -14.32 3.76
N VAL A 44 -2.13 -13.70 4.59
CA VAL A 44 -1.69 -12.78 5.65
C VAL A 44 -0.82 -13.51 6.68
N ASN A 45 0.29 -12.88 7.06
CA ASN A 45 1.31 -13.38 7.97
C ASN A 45 2.04 -14.65 7.50
N GLN A 46 1.86 -15.04 6.23
CA GLN A 46 2.68 -16.02 5.55
C GLN A 46 3.46 -15.38 4.40
N ASP A 47 2.81 -14.59 3.55
CA ASP A 47 3.45 -13.97 2.38
C ASP A 47 3.68 -12.45 2.57
N PHE A 48 2.87 -11.83 3.43
CA PHE A 48 3.00 -10.42 3.81
C PHE A 48 2.40 -10.18 5.19
N VAL A 49 2.91 -9.18 5.91
CA VAL A 49 2.34 -8.78 7.21
C VAL A 49 1.12 -7.88 6.97
N TYR A 50 0.00 -8.17 7.65
CA TYR A 50 -1.17 -7.28 7.60
C TYR A 50 -0.81 -5.90 8.14
N VAL A 51 -1.15 -4.86 7.38
CA VAL A 51 -0.99 -3.47 7.83
C VAL A 51 -2.30 -2.72 7.63
N GLU A 52 -2.72 -2.01 8.66
CA GLU A 52 -3.71 -0.93 8.58
C GLU A 52 -3.22 0.29 9.35
N GLY A 53 -3.73 1.47 9.00
CA GLY A 53 -3.33 2.70 9.66
C GLY A 53 -3.99 3.94 9.08
N GLU A 54 -3.49 5.10 9.50
CA GLU A 54 -3.90 6.41 9.02
C GLU A 54 -2.66 7.20 8.61
N LEU A 55 -2.65 7.72 7.39
CA LEU A 55 -1.68 8.71 6.95
C LEU A 55 -2.22 10.10 7.22
N VAL A 56 -1.48 10.89 7.99
CA VAL A 56 -1.76 12.31 8.25
C VAL A 56 -0.81 13.15 7.41
N PHE A 57 -1.35 13.90 6.46
CA PHE A 57 -0.65 14.91 5.66
C PHE A 57 -0.85 16.27 6.30
N ALA A 58 0.20 16.78 6.93
CA ALA A 58 0.26 18.14 7.40
C ALA A 58 0.20 19.14 6.24
N GLU A 59 0.02 20.41 6.57
CA GLU A 59 0.11 21.50 5.60
C GLU A 59 1.46 21.46 4.88
N GLY A 60 1.44 21.63 3.56
CA GLY A 60 2.65 21.54 2.72
C GLY A 60 3.07 20.13 2.32
N GLU A 61 2.60 19.08 2.99
CA GLU A 61 2.96 17.70 2.63
C GLU A 61 2.12 17.17 1.46
N SER A 62 2.77 16.59 0.46
CA SER A 62 2.08 16.04 -0.72
C SER A 62 2.30 14.55 -0.98
N ARG A 63 3.23 13.89 -0.27
CA ARG A 63 3.53 12.47 -0.46
C ARG A 63 3.88 11.79 0.86
N LYS A 64 3.35 10.59 1.08
CA LYS A 64 3.73 9.67 2.16
C LYS A 64 3.78 8.24 1.64
N ASP A 65 4.45 7.37 2.38
CA ASP A 65 4.56 5.96 2.04
C ASP A 65 3.84 5.08 3.07
N ILE A 66 3.12 4.08 2.57
CA ILE A 66 2.70 2.91 3.35
C ILE A 66 3.84 1.89 3.27
N THR A 67 4.31 1.41 4.41
CA THR A 67 5.38 0.41 4.50
C THR A 67 4.77 -0.96 4.79
N ILE A 68 5.06 -1.94 3.94
CA ILE A 68 4.51 -3.31 4.03
C ILE A 68 5.69 -4.28 4.03
N GLN A 69 5.72 -5.18 4.99
CA GLN A 69 6.71 -6.26 5.02
C GLN A 69 6.24 -7.41 4.14
N ILE A 70 7.12 -7.85 3.25
CA ILE A 70 6.97 -9.08 2.46
C ILE A 70 7.75 -10.16 3.19
N ILE A 71 7.15 -11.32 3.35
CA ILE A 71 7.72 -12.42 4.11
C ILE A 71 8.35 -13.37 3.09
N ASP A 72 9.61 -13.73 3.34
CA ASP A 72 10.42 -14.64 2.53
C ASP A 72 10.47 -15.99 3.22
N ASP A 73 10.36 -17.07 2.45
CA ASP A 73 10.65 -18.42 2.92
C ASP A 73 11.61 -19.14 1.94
N ASP A 74 11.79 -20.46 2.08
CA ASP A 74 12.70 -21.26 1.24
C ASP A 74 11.92 -22.32 0.42
N VAL A 75 10.62 -22.11 0.22
CA VAL A 75 9.69 -23.01 -0.46
C VAL A 75 9.23 -22.37 -1.75
N ARG A 76 9.47 -23.06 -2.86
CA ARG A 76 8.95 -22.63 -4.17
C ARG A 76 7.42 -22.57 -4.20
N GLU A 77 6.89 -21.40 -4.48
CA GLU A 77 5.47 -21.11 -4.55
C GLU A 77 5.02 -20.52 -5.92
N PRO A 78 3.73 -20.58 -6.26
CA PRO A 78 3.21 -19.83 -7.40
C PRO A 78 3.22 -18.32 -7.12
N THR A 79 3.16 -17.50 -8.17
CA THR A 79 2.96 -16.05 -8.01
C THR A 79 1.67 -15.74 -7.24
N LYS A 80 1.79 -14.94 -6.17
CA LYS A 80 0.67 -14.55 -5.30
C LYS A 80 0.40 -13.04 -5.35
N SER A 81 -0.73 -12.63 -4.81
CA SER A 81 -1.12 -11.22 -4.80
C SER A 81 -1.97 -10.81 -3.60
N PHE A 82 -1.88 -9.54 -3.23
CA PHE A 82 -2.76 -8.89 -2.27
C PHE A 82 -3.08 -7.45 -2.72
N GLU A 83 -4.03 -6.79 -2.06
CA GLU A 83 -4.41 -5.42 -2.34
C GLU A 83 -3.97 -4.45 -1.24
N VAL A 84 -3.58 -3.24 -1.62
CA VAL A 84 -3.51 -2.07 -0.73
C VAL A 84 -4.68 -1.16 -1.04
N GLN A 85 -5.47 -0.80 -0.03
CA GLN A 85 -6.69 -0.01 -0.20
C GLN A 85 -6.61 1.28 0.63
N LEU A 86 -6.96 2.42 0.02
CA LEU A 86 -7.23 3.68 0.71
C LEU A 86 -8.73 3.76 1.03
N VAL A 87 -9.06 4.17 2.26
CA VAL A 87 -10.44 4.25 2.77
C VAL A 87 -10.60 5.47 3.69
N ASP A 88 -11.84 5.90 3.91
CA ASP A 88 -12.20 6.94 4.90
C ASP A 88 -11.32 8.21 4.82
N PRO A 89 -11.26 8.89 3.66
CA PRO A 89 -10.53 10.14 3.53
C PRO A 89 -11.23 11.24 4.36
N ARG A 90 -10.46 12.01 5.13
CA ARG A 90 -10.97 13.10 5.98
C ARG A 90 -10.14 14.36 5.80
N ALA A 91 -10.79 15.50 5.96
CA ALA A 91 -10.13 16.79 5.99
C ALA A 91 -10.17 17.40 7.40
N GLY A 92 -9.11 18.11 7.76
CA GLY A 92 -9.07 18.90 8.98
C GLY A 92 -9.90 20.19 8.87
N PRO A 93 -10.03 20.92 9.99
CA PRO A 93 -10.72 22.21 10.02
C PRO A 93 -10.13 23.20 9.00
N GLY A 94 -11.00 23.99 8.36
CA GLY A 94 -10.59 25.05 7.42
C GLY A 94 -10.34 24.59 5.98
N VAL A 95 -10.40 23.29 5.69
CA VAL A 95 -10.34 22.78 4.31
C VAL A 95 -11.71 22.88 3.66
N ILE A 96 -11.87 23.86 2.77
CA ILE A 96 -13.16 24.23 2.17
C ILE A 96 -13.51 23.48 0.87
N ASN A 97 -12.53 22.85 0.21
CA ASN A 97 -12.70 22.15 -1.07
C ASN A 97 -12.09 20.75 -1.05
N PHE A 98 -12.43 19.95 -0.03
CA PHE A 98 -11.92 18.60 0.07
C PHE A 98 -12.54 17.69 -1.00
N LYS A 99 -11.75 17.37 -2.03
CA LYS A 99 -12.04 16.27 -2.93
C LYS A 99 -11.61 14.97 -2.25
N GLU A 100 -12.47 13.95 -2.30
CA GLU A 100 -12.26 12.66 -1.62
C GLU A 100 -11.01 11.88 -2.11
N LEU A 101 -11.15 10.57 -2.36
CA LEU A 101 -10.11 9.79 -3.01
C LEU A 101 -10.04 10.13 -4.50
N GLY A 102 -8.81 10.15 -5.03
CA GLY A 102 -8.57 10.17 -6.45
C GLY A 102 -8.90 8.82 -7.09
N PRO A 103 -8.73 8.69 -8.42
CA PRO A 103 -9.08 7.47 -9.14
C PRO A 103 -8.33 6.23 -8.65
N ILE A 104 -7.08 6.37 -8.19
CA ILE A 104 -6.26 5.24 -7.74
C ILE A 104 -6.42 5.03 -6.23
N ARG A 105 -7.52 4.39 -5.83
CA ARG A 105 -7.81 4.06 -4.41
C ARG A 105 -7.37 2.65 -4.00
N LYS A 106 -6.98 1.82 -4.97
CA LYS A 106 -6.52 0.46 -4.75
C LYS A 106 -5.31 0.17 -5.63
N ALA A 107 -4.36 -0.60 -5.10
CA ALA A 107 -3.25 -1.15 -5.85
C ALA A 107 -3.12 -2.65 -5.61
N VAL A 108 -2.86 -3.40 -6.67
CA VAL A 108 -2.53 -4.83 -6.59
C VAL A 108 -1.02 -4.98 -6.41
N VAL A 109 -0.61 -5.72 -5.39
CA VAL A 109 0.79 -6.10 -5.20
C VAL A 109 0.93 -7.56 -5.62
N THR A 110 1.82 -7.81 -6.57
CA THR A 110 2.20 -9.15 -7.03
C THR A 110 3.53 -9.54 -6.40
N ILE A 111 3.56 -10.68 -5.72
CA ILE A 111 4.75 -11.27 -5.11
C ILE A 111 5.24 -12.39 -6.03
N LYS A 112 6.47 -12.26 -6.52
CA LYS A 112 7.16 -13.27 -7.34
C LYS A 112 8.15 -14.03 -6.47
N ASP A 113 7.88 -15.32 -6.33
CA ASP A 113 8.78 -16.33 -5.76
C ASP A 113 10.19 -16.21 -6.35
N ASN A 114 11.20 -16.26 -5.47
CA ASN A 114 12.63 -16.29 -5.84
C ASN A 114 13.29 -17.64 -5.58
N ASP A 115 12.53 -18.65 -5.17
CA ASP A 115 13.10 -19.88 -4.68
C ASP A 115 13.35 -20.92 -5.75
N SER A 116 14.48 -21.60 -5.57
CA SER A 116 14.83 -22.73 -6.42
C SER A 116 14.07 -23.96 -5.95
N LYS A 117 13.78 -24.89 -6.86
CA LYS A 117 13.30 -26.22 -6.43
C LYS A 117 14.34 -26.81 -5.51
N ASN A 118 14.02 -27.02 -4.24
CA ASN A 118 14.82 -27.88 -3.38
C ASN A 118 14.79 -29.30 -3.98
N ILE A 119 15.85 -29.64 -4.71
CA ILE A 119 16.16 -30.99 -5.17
C ILE A 119 17.06 -31.61 -4.12
N PHE A 120 16.46 -32.24 -3.12
CA PHE A 120 17.09 -33.22 -2.25
C PHE A 120 16.29 -34.53 -2.31
#